data_AF-A0A937VPE7-F1
#
_entry.id   AF-A0A937VPE7-F1
#
_cell.length_a   1.000
_cell.length_b   1.000
_cell.length_c   1.000
_cell.angle_alpha   90.00
_cell.angle_beta   90.00
_cell.angle_gamma   90.00
#
_symmetry.space_group_name_H-M   'P 1'
#
loop_
_entity.id
_entity.type
_entity.pdbx_description
1 polymer ?
#
loop_
_entity_poly.entity_id
_entity_poly.type
_entity_poly.pdbx_seq_one_letter_code
_entity_poly.pdbx_strand_id
1 'polypeptide(L)'
;MFNERQLLCLSILLDEILKIPNQNIRELMLTAFSDCLDANNMFCKYEIEWHKVSLFFGLHAYHPIERATENNVWGTAFGRGTFVKCFEKVRRAKAYCQKPYERLLNLRGNRYSQFTGNERIEGQLITRFDELAQTDRAALLRCQSAEDLSFIPDKSVDAVITDPPYFDNLQYSELADFFYVWLRLALADAYPWFTPELSSRSAEIVKNDKLGKTADFFNRGLRRVFAECHRVLKDDGLLVFTFHHNKLWAWEGMAQLLLDAGFYVSATPVVRSEGKSGFHSSKGNIRYDCVLVCRKGPSSWAECHWSSLKESILDDAVLWVRRTLDSGMPINEVDVFTVVMGKTIEYYT
;
A
#
# COMPACT_ATOMS: atom_id res chain seq x y z
N MET A 1 -19.02 -15.27 11.38
CA MET A 1 -17.71 -14.64 11.66
C MET A 1 -17.63 -14.04 13.06
N PHE A 2 -18.77 -13.66 13.65
CA PHE A 2 -18.88 -13.12 15.01
C PHE A 2 -19.85 -14.00 15.83
N ASN A 3 -19.68 -14.05 17.14
CA ASN A 3 -20.67 -14.66 18.04
C ASN A 3 -21.76 -13.62 18.43
N GLU A 4 -22.82 -14.08 19.10
CA GLU A 4 -23.96 -13.22 19.48
C GLU A 4 -23.55 -12.04 20.39
N ARG A 5 -22.64 -12.27 21.35
CA ARG A 5 -22.18 -11.21 22.26
C ARG A 5 -21.36 -10.15 21.52
N GLN A 6 -20.45 -10.58 20.64
CA GLN A 6 -19.67 -9.70 19.78
C GLN A 6 -20.59 -8.87 18.89
N LEU A 7 -21.58 -9.49 18.23
CA LEU A 7 -22.56 -8.79 17.41
C LEU A 7 -23.33 -7.75 18.21
N LEU A 8 -23.82 -8.09 19.41
CA LEU A 8 -24.51 -7.15 20.28
C LEU A 8 -23.62 -5.95 20.65
N CYS A 9 -22.41 -6.21 21.15
CA CYS A 9 -21.48 -5.17 21.58
C CYS A 9 -21.02 -4.25 20.44
N LEU A 10 -20.73 -4.82 19.26
CA LEU A 10 -20.34 -4.08 18.06
C LEU A 10 -21.52 -3.27 17.49
N SER A 11 -22.73 -3.82 17.52
CA SER A 11 -23.92 -3.11 17.03
C SER A 11 -24.28 -1.92 17.92
N ILE A 12 -24.22 -2.07 19.25
CA ILE A 12 -24.41 -0.96 20.19
C ILE A 12 -23.35 0.12 19.95
N LEU A 13 -22.08 -0.28 19.81
CA LEU A 13 -20.99 0.65 19.56
C LEU A 13 -21.19 1.42 18.23
N LEU A 14 -21.59 0.71 17.16
CA LEU A 14 -21.86 1.33 15.87
C LEU A 14 -23.04 2.30 15.97
N ASP A 15 -24.14 1.92 16.62
CA ASP A 15 -25.32 2.78 16.82
C ASP A 15 -24.95 4.08 17.55
N GLU A 16 -24.13 4.01 18.61
CA GLU A 16 -23.63 5.20 19.31
C GLU A 16 -22.72 6.06 18.43
N ILE A 17 -21.89 5.45 17.58
CA ILE A 17 -21.08 6.20 16.61
C ILE A 17 -21.98 6.93 15.61
N LEU A 18 -23.05 6.30 15.13
CA LEU A 18 -23.98 6.88 14.16
C LEU A 18 -24.74 8.08 14.70
N LYS A 19 -24.97 8.15 16.02
CA LYS A 19 -25.59 9.30 16.70
C LYS A 19 -24.72 10.55 16.71
N ILE A 20 -23.42 10.45 16.41
CA ILE A 20 -22.51 11.60 16.36
C ILE A 20 -22.94 12.53 15.21
N PRO A 21 -23.32 13.81 15.49
CA PRO A 21 -23.88 14.69 14.47
C PRO A 21 -22.84 15.18 13.46
N ASN A 22 -21.60 15.43 13.92
CA ASN A 22 -20.53 15.87 13.05
C ASN A 22 -20.00 14.70 12.20
N GLN A 23 -20.21 14.77 10.89
CA GLN A 23 -19.82 13.73 9.94
C GLN A 23 -18.33 13.37 10.00
N ASN A 24 -17.43 14.36 10.05
CA ASN A 24 -15.99 14.10 10.11
C ASN A 24 -15.59 13.35 11.39
N ILE A 25 -16.18 13.70 12.53
CA ILE A 25 -15.94 12.99 13.80
C ILE A 25 -16.51 11.58 13.72
N ARG A 26 -17.72 11.42 13.18
CA ARG A 26 -18.38 10.12 13.00
C ARG A 26 -17.53 9.19 12.12
N GLU A 27 -17.06 9.65 10.97
CA GLU A 27 -16.23 8.86 10.05
C GLU A 27 -14.84 8.54 10.64
N LEU A 28 -14.28 9.45 11.43
CA LEU A 28 -13.05 9.18 12.20
C LEU A 28 -13.27 8.05 13.23
N MET A 29 -14.43 8.03 13.90
CA MET A 29 -14.80 6.94 14.82
C MET A 29 -15.06 5.62 14.06
N LEU A 30 -15.67 5.68 12.86
CA LEU A 30 -15.84 4.51 12.00
C LEU A 30 -14.49 3.91 11.57
N THR A 31 -13.46 4.73 11.37
CA THR A 31 -12.09 4.23 11.12
C THR A 31 -11.57 3.40 12.29
N ALA A 32 -11.76 3.89 13.53
CA ALA A 32 -11.38 3.15 14.74
C ALA A 32 -12.24 1.88 14.94
N PHE A 33 -13.52 1.96 14.62
CA PHE A 33 -14.44 0.82 14.64
C PHE A 33 -13.99 -0.27 13.66
N SER A 34 -13.67 0.08 12.42
CA SER A 34 -13.17 -0.87 11.41
C SER A 34 -11.90 -1.58 11.89
N ASP A 35 -10.92 -0.84 12.41
CA ASP A 35 -9.65 -1.41 12.93
C ASP A 35 -9.88 -2.37 14.10
N CYS A 36 -10.90 -2.13 14.94
CA CYS A 36 -11.18 -2.98 16.09
C CYS A 36 -11.81 -4.34 15.71
N LEU A 37 -12.48 -4.43 14.56
CA LEU A 37 -13.11 -5.69 14.09
C LEU A 37 -12.08 -6.83 13.94
N ASP A 38 -10.84 -6.50 13.57
CA ASP A 38 -9.73 -7.44 13.38
C ASP A 38 -9.36 -8.22 14.66
N ALA A 39 -9.68 -7.67 15.84
CA ALA A 39 -9.42 -8.28 17.14
C ALA A 39 -10.69 -8.71 17.89
N ASN A 40 -11.87 -8.52 17.30
CA ASN A 40 -13.16 -8.76 17.95
C ASN A 40 -14.07 -9.64 17.08
N ASN A 41 -13.57 -10.83 16.73
CA ASN A 41 -14.28 -11.81 15.91
C ASN A 41 -13.92 -13.25 16.33
N MET A 42 -14.50 -14.25 15.67
CA MET A 42 -14.32 -15.67 16.02
C MET A 42 -13.11 -16.34 15.37
N PHE A 43 -12.33 -15.61 14.57
CA PHE A 43 -11.04 -16.06 14.04
C PHE A 43 -9.85 -15.62 14.90
N CYS A 44 -10.11 -14.95 16.02
CA CYS A 44 -9.10 -14.58 16.99
C CYS A 44 -8.77 -15.75 17.92
N LYS A 45 -7.48 -15.96 18.23
CA LYS A 45 -6.97 -16.93 19.23
C LYS A 45 -6.24 -16.23 20.36
N TYR A 46 -6.00 -16.90 21.48
CA TYR A 46 -5.15 -16.36 22.53
C TYR A 46 -3.67 -16.62 22.20
N GLU A 47 -2.87 -15.56 22.08
CA GLU A 47 -1.43 -15.67 21.89
C GLU A 47 -0.75 -15.81 23.25
N ILE A 48 -0.39 -17.05 23.60
CA ILE A 48 0.17 -17.39 24.91
C ILE A 48 1.45 -16.60 25.19
N GLU A 49 2.35 -16.46 24.22
CA GLU A 49 3.64 -15.74 24.41
C GLU A 49 3.45 -14.24 24.63
N TRP A 50 2.39 -13.67 24.05
CA TRP A 50 2.16 -12.23 24.08
C TRP A 50 1.09 -11.80 25.08
N HIS A 51 0.45 -12.77 25.74
CA HIS A 51 -0.58 -12.59 26.75
C HIS A 51 -1.73 -11.68 26.24
N LYS A 52 -2.12 -11.85 24.97
CA LYS A 52 -3.14 -11.03 24.31
C LYS A 52 -3.83 -11.81 23.18
N VAL A 53 -5.03 -11.36 22.79
CA VAL A 53 -5.74 -11.91 21.64
C VAL A 53 -4.93 -11.75 20.34
N SER A 54 -5.04 -12.66 19.38
CA SER A 54 -4.48 -12.55 18.03
C SER A 54 -5.22 -11.50 17.21
N LEU A 55 -4.57 -10.96 16.18
CA LEU A 55 -5.28 -10.26 15.12
C LEU A 55 -5.68 -11.28 14.05
N PHE A 56 -6.85 -11.11 13.45
CA PHE A 56 -7.35 -12.04 12.45
C PHE A 56 -6.51 -11.99 11.18
N PHE A 57 -6.30 -10.82 10.58
CA PHE A 57 -5.57 -10.68 9.32
C PHE A 57 -4.04 -10.62 9.46
N GLY A 58 -3.48 -11.17 10.54
CA GLY A 58 -2.03 -11.36 10.67
C GLY A 58 -1.41 -12.31 9.63
N LEU A 59 -2.23 -13.13 8.97
CA LEU A 59 -1.83 -14.06 7.89
C LEU A 59 -2.49 -13.73 6.53
N HIS A 60 -3.13 -12.56 6.38
CA HIS A 60 -3.85 -12.15 5.16
C HIS A 60 -4.76 -13.23 4.54
N ALA A 61 -5.47 -14.00 5.37
CA ALA A 61 -6.35 -15.08 4.92
C ALA A 61 -7.46 -15.38 5.94
N TYR A 62 -8.59 -15.94 5.46
CA TYR A 62 -9.62 -16.51 6.32
C TYR A 62 -9.15 -17.85 6.88
N HIS A 63 -8.63 -17.83 8.11
CA HIS A 63 -8.15 -19.02 8.81
C HIS A 63 -9.02 -19.35 10.04
N PRO A 64 -9.91 -20.36 9.96
CA PRO A 64 -10.70 -20.82 11.10
C PRO A 64 -9.82 -21.23 12.28
N ILE A 65 -10.25 -20.89 13.50
CA ILE A 65 -9.57 -21.22 14.74
C ILE A 65 -10.44 -22.18 15.56
N GLU A 66 -9.85 -23.26 16.06
CA GLU A 66 -10.57 -24.25 16.89
C GLU A 66 -11.01 -23.69 18.25
N ARG A 67 -10.17 -22.86 18.86
CA ARG A 67 -10.40 -22.24 20.18
C ARG A 67 -10.41 -20.72 20.07
N ALA A 68 -11.50 -20.21 19.51
CA ALA A 68 -11.72 -18.78 19.41
C ALA A 68 -11.63 -18.11 20.79
N THR A 69 -10.95 -16.98 20.85
CA THR A 69 -10.79 -16.17 22.06
C THR A 69 -11.50 -14.86 21.87
N GLU A 70 -12.43 -14.59 22.78
CA GLU A 70 -13.18 -13.34 22.75
C GLU A 70 -12.42 -12.22 23.48
N ASN A 71 -12.36 -11.05 22.84
CA ASN A 71 -11.77 -9.84 23.41
C ASN A 71 -12.85 -8.94 24.03
N ASN A 72 -12.44 -7.92 24.78
CA ASN A 72 -13.35 -6.86 25.20
C ASN A 72 -13.49 -5.82 24.07
N VAL A 73 -14.71 -5.67 23.53
CA VAL A 73 -14.98 -4.77 22.40
C VAL A 73 -14.69 -3.31 22.74
N TRP A 74 -15.17 -2.82 23.89
CA TRP A 74 -15.13 -1.39 24.20
C TRP A 74 -13.77 -0.94 24.73
N GLY A 75 -13.24 -1.60 25.76
CA GLY A 75 -11.98 -1.20 26.37
C GLY A 75 -11.68 -1.85 27.71
N THR A 76 -10.40 -2.11 27.93
CA THR A 76 -9.83 -2.63 29.17
C THR A 76 -8.51 -1.92 29.45
N ALA A 77 -8.02 -2.02 30.70
CA ALA A 77 -6.70 -1.47 31.07
C ALA A 77 -5.58 -2.06 30.19
N PHE A 78 -5.61 -3.38 30.00
CA PHE A 78 -4.63 -4.15 29.24
C PHE A 78 -5.25 -4.78 27.98
N GLY A 79 -4.41 -5.33 27.10
CA GLY A 79 -4.84 -5.97 25.85
C GLY A 79 -4.63 -5.09 24.61
N ARG A 80 -5.13 -5.56 23.46
CA ARG A 80 -5.04 -4.87 22.17
C ARG A 80 -6.38 -4.95 21.41
N GLY A 81 -6.55 -4.07 20.43
CA GLY A 81 -7.65 -4.15 19.47
C GLY A 81 -9.05 -3.87 20.04
N THR A 82 -9.15 -3.38 21.27
CA THR A 82 -10.42 -2.81 21.78
C THR A 82 -10.68 -1.47 21.09
N PHE A 83 -11.94 -1.04 21.01
CA PHE A 83 -12.31 0.23 20.38
C PHE A 83 -11.55 1.42 20.99
N VAL A 84 -11.45 1.53 22.31
CA VAL A 84 -10.67 2.59 22.97
C VAL A 84 -9.20 2.59 22.52
N LYS A 85 -8.56 1.42 22.34
CA LYS A 85 -7.16 1.36 21.89
C LYS A 85 -7.03 1.73 20.41
N CYS A 86 -7.98 1.34 19.56
CA CYS A 86 -8.04 1.72 18.15
C CYS A 86 -8.34 3.23 17.99
N PHE A 87 -9.25 3.78 18.78
CA PHE A 87 -9.50 5.22 18.83
C PHE A 87 -8.25 6.00 19.25
N GLU A 88 -7.54 5.57 20.29
CA GLU A 88 -6.28 6.21 20.69
C GLU A 88 -5.21 6.15 19.60
N LYS A 89 -5.17 5.06 18.80
CA LYS A 89 -4.29 4.96 17.63
C LYS A 89 -4.66 6.02 16.57
N VAL A 90 -5.94 6.15 16.24
CA VAL A 90 -6.44 7.16 15.30
C VAL A 90 -6.20 8.59 15.82
N ARG A 91 -6.45 8.84 17.11
CA ARG A 91 -6.21 10.12 17.77
C ARG A 91 -4.73 10.51 17.73
N ARG A 92 -3.82 9.58 18.00
CA ARG A 92 -2.37 9.81 17.87
C ARG A 92 -1.97 10.10 16.43
N ALA A 93 -2.55 9.42 15.45
CA ALA A 93 -2.31 9.71 14.04
C ALA A 93 -2.76 11.14 13.69
N LYS A 94 -3.95 11.57 14.15
CA LYS A 94 -4.40 12.94 13.92
C LYS A 94 -3.53 13.98 14.64
N ALA A 95 -3.04 13.67 15.84
CA ALA A 95 -2.08 14.52 16.54
C ALA A 95 -0.74 14.61 15.79
N TYR A 96 -0.26 13.51 15.20
CA TYR A 96 0.92 13.51 14.33
C TYR A 96 0.74 14.45 13.14
N CYS A 97 -0.44 14.43 12.48
CA CYS A 97 -0.72 15.36 11.39
C CYS A 97 -0.59 16.84 11.77
N GLN A 98 -0.76 17.19 13.04
CA GLN A 98 -0.65 18.57 13.52
C GLN A 98 0.79 18.98 13.83
N LYS A 99 1.66 18.01 14.13
CA LYS A 99 3.06 18.23 14.48
C LYS A 99 3.90 17.01 14.06
N PRO A 100 4.14 16.84 12.76
CA PRO A 100 4.85 15.68 12.24
C PRO A 100 6.30 15.66 12.73
N TYR A 101 6.84 14.46 12.81
CA TYR A 101 8.21 14.22 13.21
C TYR A 101 8.80 13.01 12.49
N GLU A 102 10.11 13.05 12.33
CA GLU A 102 10.92 11.94 11.85
C GLU A 102 11.60 11.20 13.00
N ARG A 103 11.84 9.90 12.82
CA ARG A 103 12.54 9.07 13.82
C ARG A 103 13.99 8.87 13.40
N LEU A 104 14.89 9.60 14.03
CA LEU A 104 16.32 9.56 13.72
C LEU A 104 17.13 8.82 14.79
N LEU A 105 18.30 8.35 14.39
CA LEU A 105 19.32 7.83 15.29
C LEU A 105 20.31 8.95 15.63
N ASN A 106 20.61 9.12 16.90
CA ASN A 106 21.75 9.97 17.28
C ASN A 106 23.08 9.22 17.08
N LEU A 107 24.20 9.91 17.28
CA LEU A 107 25.55 9.33 17.16
C LEU A 107 25.79 8.13 18.10
N ARG A 108 24.96 7.94 19.12
CA ARG A 108 25.01 6.81 20.07
C ARG A 108 24.05 5.68 19.71
N GLY A 109 23.37 5.77 18.56
CA GLY A 109 22.38 4.78 18.10
C GLY A 109 21.02 4.85 18.81
N ASN A 110 20.76 5.87 19.65
CA ASN A 110 19.47 6.03 20.31
C ASN A 110 18.48 6.73 19.38
N ARG A 111 17.24 6.21 19.33
CA ARG A 111 16.16 6.79 18.52
C ARG A 111 15.54 8.01 19.22
N TYR A 112 15.44 9.12 18.52
CA TYR A 112 14.72 10.32 18.96
C TYR A 112 13.76 10.82 17.88
N SER A 113 12.80 11.67 18.28
CA SER A 113 11.88 12.31 17.34
C SER A 113 12.40 13.71 16.99
N GLN A 114 12.63 13.98 15.70
CA GLN A 114 12.93 15.30 15.18
C GLN A 114 11.67 15.87 14.52
N PHE A 115 11.10 16.92 15.10
CA PHE A 115 9.91 17.57 14.54
C PHE A 115 10.29 18.39 13.30
N THR A 116 9.43 18.37 12.29
CA THR A 116 9.66 19.04 11.00
C THR A 116 9.29 20.54 11.02
N GLY A 117 9.33 21.15 12.20
CA GLY A 117 9.03 22.57 12.40
C GLY A 117 7.53 22.88 12.31
N ASN A 118 7.15 23.64 11.28
CA ASN A 118 5.80 24.18 11.09
C ASN A 118 4.96 23.38 10.08
N GLU A 119 5.47 22.27 9.55
CA GLU A 119 4.71 21.42 8.65
C GLU A 119 3.46 20.86 9.32
N ARG A 120 2.38 20.72 8.53
CA ARG A 120 1.12 20.11 8.96
C ARG A 120 0.60 19.26 7.81
N ILE A 121 0.04 18.09 8.16
CA ILE A 121 -0.62 17.19 7.22
C ILE A 121 -2.11 17.55 7.25
N GLU A 122 -2.47 18.54 6.46
CA GLU A 122 -3.83 19.04 6.29
C GLU A 122 -4.04 19.52 4.85
N GLY A 123 -5.26 19.38 4.35
CA GLY A 123 -5.61 19.87 3.02
C GLY A 123 -7.10 20.13 2.90
N GLN A 124 -7.45 21.02 1.98
CA GLN A 124 -8.82 21.33 1.61
C GLN A 124 -9.26 20.39 0.50
N LEU A 125 -10.28 19.58 0.78
CA LEU A 125 -10.83 18.68 -0.23
C LEU A 125 -11.57 19.49 -1.28
N ILE A 126 -11.16 19.32 -2.53
CA ILE A 126 -11.74 19.92 -3.72
C ILE A 126 -12.34 18.83 -4.61
N THR A 127 -13.15 19.22 -5.61
CA THR A 127 -13.88 18.26 -6.45
C THR A 127 -13.40 18.20 -7.88
N ARG A 128 -12.78 19.28 -8.38
CA ARG A 128 -12.31 19.42 -9.76
C ARG A 128 -10.81 19.71 -9.83
N PHE A 129 -10.15 19.12 -10.83
CA PHE A 129 -8.71 19.24 -10.99
C PHE A 129 -8.20 20.70 -11.07
N ASP A 130 -8.94 21.59 -11.73
CA ASP A 130 -8.54 22.99 -11.90
C ASP A 130 -8.53 23.81 -10.61
N GLU A 131 -9.24 23.37 -9.56
CA GLU A 131 -9.23 24.01 -8.25
C GLU A 131 -7.92 23.79 -7.49
N LEU A 132 -7.12 22.77 -7.87
CA LEU A 132 -5.83 22.46 -7.22
C LEU A 132 -4.84 23.64 -7.29
N ALA A 133 -4.85 24.38 -8.40
CA ALA A 133 -3.98 25.54 -8.58
C ALA A 133 -4.54 26.82 -7.94
N GLN A 134 -5.81 26.82 -7.54
CA GLN A 134 -6.53 28.01 -7.06
C GLN A 134 -6.69 28.04 -5.54
N THR A 135 -6.53 26.89 -4.89
CA THR A 135 -6.78 26.72 -3.46
C THR A 135 -5.49 26.35 -2.73
N ASP A 136 -5.12 27.10 -1.69
CA ASP A 136 -3.97 26.76 -0.86
C ASP A 136 -4.19 25.41 -0.17
N ARG A 137 -3.18 24.53 -0.25
CA ARG A 137 -3.19 23.16 0.31
C ARG A 137 -4.40 22.34 -0.15
N ALA A 138 -4.74 22.42 -1.43
CA ALA A 138 -5.81 21.62 -2.01
C ALA A 138 -5.46 20.13 -2.11
N ALA A 139 -6.46 19.26 -1.95
CA ALA A 139 -6.34 17.82 -2.18
C ALA A 139 -7.57 17.30 -2.93
N LEU A 140 -7.36 16.56 -4.02
CA LEU A 140 -8.42 15.91 -4.78
C LEU A 140 -8.46 14.42 -4.45
N LEU A 141 -9.53 13.95 -3.81
CA LEU A 141 -9.73 12.54 -3.50
C LEU A 141 -10.80 11.94 -4.40
N ARG A 142 -10.49 10.81 -5.04
CA ARG A 142 -11.39 10.09 -5.94
C ARG A 142 -11.36 8.59 -5.65
N CYS A 143 -12.53 7.97 -5.53
CA CYS A 143 -12.69 6.52 -5.43
C CYS A 143 -13.09 5.95 -6.80
N GLN A 144 -12.12 5.71 -7.68
CA GLN A 144 -12.33 5.20 -9.05
C GLN A 144 -11.13 4.37 -9.54
N SER A 145 -11.29 3.68 -10.67
CA SER A 145 -10.18 2.92 -11.27
C SER A 145 -9.11 3.86 -11.80
N ALA A 146 -7.84 3.52 -11.58
CA ALA A 146 -6.70 4.21 -12.19
C ALA A 146 -6.57 3.91 -13.70
N GLU A 147 -7.39 3.00 -14.25
CA GLU A 147 -7.53 2.82 -15.70
C GLU A 147 -8.23 3.99 -16.39
N ASP A 148 -8.86 4.90 -15.62
CA ASP A 148 -9.50 6.11 -16.12
C ASP A 148 -9.13 7.32 -15.23
N LEU A 149 -8.21 8.13 -15.74
CA LEU A 149 -7.80 9.41 -15.16
C LEU A 149 -8.31 10.59 -16.01
N SER A 150 -9.41 10.43 -16.75
CA SER A 150 -9.96 11.47 -17.66
C SER A 150 -10.32 12.78 -16.96
N PHE A 151 -10.54 12.76 -15.65
CA PHE A 151 -10.73 13.96 -14.83
C PHE A 151 -9.45 14.80 -14.66
N ILE A 152 -8.29 14.27 -15.04
CA ILE A 152 -6.98 14.91 -15.04
C ILE A 152 -6.60 15.26 -16.50
N PRO A 153 -6.28 16.52 -16.81
CA PRO A 153 -5.79 16.93 -18.12
C PRO A 153 -4.49 16.23 -18.53
N ASP A 154 -4.20 16.23 -19.83
CA ASP A 154 -2.93 15.76 -20.34
C ASP A 154 -1.78 16.63 -19.83
N LYS A 155 -0.63 16.02 -19.53
CA LYS A 155 0.60 16.72 -19.17
C LYS A 155 0.46 17.75 -18.03
N SER A 156 -0.37 17.46 -17.04
CA SER A 156 -0.64 18.36 -15.91
C SER A 156 -0.05 17.92 -14.58
N VAL A 157 0.50 16.70 -14.50
CA VAL A 157 1.02 16.11 -13.26
C VAL A 157 2.56 16.05 -13.28
N ASP A 158 3.21 16.48 -12.19
CA ASP A 158 4.67 16.44 -12.05
C ASP A 158 5.21 15.04 -11.71
N ALA A 159 4.48 14.31 -10.86
CA ALA A 159 4.85 12.96 -10.46
C ALA A 159 3.62 12.10 -10.17
N VAL A 160 3.69 10.83 -10.56
CA VAL A 160 2.79 9.77 -10.15
C VAL A 160 3.58 8.86 -9.21
N ILE A 161 3.17 8.79 -7.96
CA ILE A 161 3.80 7.94 -6.94
C ILE A 161 2.76 6.89 -6.55
N THR A 162 3.04 5.62 -6.83
CA THR A 162 2.06 4.54 -6.70
C THR A 162 2.70 3.23 -6.24
N ASP A 163 1.87 2.28 -5.80
CA ASP A 163 2.24 0.91 -5.45
C ASP A 163 1.26 -0.02 -6.17
N PRO A 164 1.53 -0.40 -7.44
CA PRO A 164 0.61 -1.20 -8.24
C PRO A 164 0.49 -2.62 -7.68
N PRO A 165 -0.65 -3.31 -7.90
CA PRO A 165 -0.77 -4.70 -7.48
C PRO A 165 0.31 -5.54 -8.16
N TYR A 166 0.85 -6.51 -7.43
CA TYR A 166 1.82 -7.47 -7.95
C TYR A 166 1.11 -8.71 -8.47
N PHE A 167 1.82 -9.53 -9.25
CA PHE A 167 1.34 -10.85 -9.70
C PHE A 167 1.01 -11.83 -8.55
N ASP A 168 1.20 -11.41 -7.30
CA ASP A 168 0.88 -12.19 -6.13
C ASP A 168 -0.63 -12.30 -5.93
N ASN A 169 -1.09 -13.47 -5.52
CA ASN A 169 -2.49 -13.89 -5.57
C ASN A 169 -3.33 -13.40 -4.38
N LEU A 170 -2.91 -12.35 -3.67
CA LEU A 170 -3.66 -11.84 -2.52
C LEU A 170 -4.96 -11.16 -2.98
N GLN A 171 -6.09 -11.77 -2.63
CA GLN A 171 -7.43 -11.26 -2.96
C GLN A 171 -7.85 -10.20 -1.94
N TYR A 172 -7.21 -9.03 -1.96
CA TYR A 172 -7.43 -7.98 -0.96
C TYR A 172 -8.89 -7.53 -0.87
N SER A 173 -9.63 -7.47 -1.99
CA SER A 173 -11.06 -7.15 -1.98
C SER A 173 -11.88 -8.17 -1.20
N GLU A 174 -11.67 -9.47 -1.43
CA GLU A 174 -12.35 -10.54 -0.67
C GLU A 174 -12.02 -10.49 0.84
N LEU A 175 -10.79 -10.10 1.20
CA LEU A 175 -10.40 -9.91 2.61
C LEU A 175 -11.04 -8.63 3.18
N ALA A 176 -11.11 -7.56 2.40
CA ALA A 176 -11.70 -6.29 2.79
C ALA A 176 -13.21 -6.40 3.05
N ASP A 177 -13.90 -7.36 2.41
CA ASP A 177 -15.34 -7.60 2.62
C ASP A 177 -15.69 -7.81 4.10
N PHE A 178 -14.80 -8.40 4.89
CA PHE A 178 -14.97 -8.55 6.35
C PHE A 178 -15.24 -7.21 7.06
N PHE A 179 -14.53 -6.15 6.66
CA PHE A 179 -14.68 -4.80 7.22
C PHE A 179 -15.76 -4.01 6.47
N TYR A 180 -15.81 -4.17 5.16
CA TYR A 180 -16.69 -3.43 4.26
C TYR A 180 -18.16 -3.58 4.64
N VAL A 181 -18.62 -4.79 4.94
CA VAL A 181 -20.04 -5.03 5.28
C VAL A 181 -20.51 -4.24 6.50
N TRP A 182 -19.62 -4.00 7.47
CA TRP A 182 -19.91 -3.17 8.63
C TRP A 182 -19.90 -1.69 8.31
N LEU A 183 -18.89 -1.23 7.56
CA LEU A 183 -18.80 0.18 7.13
C LEU A 183 -19.98 0.56 6.22
N ARG A 184 -20.45 -0.38 5.40
CA ARG A 184 -21.62 -0.22 4.53
C ARG A 184 -22.88 0.16 5.31
N LEU A 185 -23.11 -0.40 6.49
CA LEU A 185 -24.25 -0.04 7.34
C LEU A 185 -24.27 1.44 7.71
N ALA A 186 -23.09 2.07 7.78
CA ALA A 186 -22.93 3.47 8.16
C ALA A 186 -22.81 4.43 6.96
N LEU A 187 -22.35 3.94 5.81
CA LEU A 187 -21.84 4.78 4.71
C LEU A 187 -22.60 4.62 3.39
N ALA A 188 -23.45 3.60 3.23
CA ALA A 188 -24.15 3.34 1.97
C ALA A 188 -25.00 4.52 1.48
N ASP A 189 -25.65 5.25 2.38
CA ASP A 189 -26.51 6.38 2.01
C ASP A 189 -25.72 7.64 1.64
N ALA A 190 -24.48 7.76 2.11
CA ALA A 190 -23.63 8.93 1.88
C ALA A 190 -22.69 8.76 0.69
N TYR A 191 -22.30 7.52 0.39
CA TYR A 191 -21.20 7.23 -0.51
C TYR A 191 -21.56 6.11 -1.50
N PRO A 192 -21.64 6.40 -2.81
CA PRO A 192 -22.08 5.42 -3.82
C PRO A 192 -21.25 4.13 -3.83
N TRP A 193 -19.95 4.19 -3.50
CA TRP A 193 -19.05 3.04 -3.44
C TRP A 193 -19.32 2.08 -2.28
N PHE A 194 -20.18 2.43 -1.33
CA PHE A 194 -20.72 1.51 -0.32
C PHE A 194 -22.09 0.94 -0.68
N THR A 195 -22.68 1.33 -1.82
CA THR A 195 -23.96 0.78 -2.28
C THR A 195 -23.89 -0.72 -2.61
N PRO A 196 -22.86 -1.20 -3.34
CA PRO A 196 -22.75 -2.62 -3.67
C PRO A 196 -22.70 -3.51 -2.41
N GLU A 197 -23.13 -4.76 -2.54
CA GLU A 197 -23.10 -5.71 -1.42
C GLU A 197 -21.68 -6.09 -1.00
N LEU A 198 -20.75 -6.15 -1.96
CA LEU A 198 -19.34 -6.52 -1.77
C LEU A 198 -18.41 -5.40 -2.28
N SER A 199 -17.20 -5.35 -1.74
CA SER A 199 -16.17 -4.38 -2.12
C SER A 199 -15.49 -4.69 -3.45
N SER A 200 -15.46 -5.98 -3.83
CA SER A 200 -14.82 -6.44 -5.07
C SER A 200 -15.53 -5.87 -6.30
N ARG A 201 -14.73 -5.47 -7.30
CA ARG A 201 -15.22 -4.96 -8.58
C ARG A 201 -14.77 -5.87 -9.71
N SER A 202 -15.62 -6.03 -10.71
CA SER A 202 -15.29 -6.81 -11.92
C SER A 202 -14.03 -6.29 -12.60
N ALA A 203 -13.81 -4.98 -12.59
CA ALA A 203 -12.64 -4.31 -13.16
C ALA A 203 -11.40 -4.28 -12.25
N GLU A 204 -11.45 -4.82 -11.02
CA GLU A 204 -10.26 -4.84 -10.15
C GLU A 204 -9.13 -5.65 -10.79
N ILE A 205 -7.96 -5.01 -10.91
CA ILE A 205 -6.74 -5.57 -11.48
C ILE A 205 -6.09 -6.52 -10.47
N VAL A 206 -6.54 -7.77 -10.48
CA VAL A 206 -6.02 -8.87 -9.66
C VAL A 206 -5.95 -10.13 -10.50
N LYS A 207 -5.00 -11.01 -10.20
CA LYS A 207 -5.00 -12.37 -10.76
C LYS A 207 -5.89 -13.27 -9.90
N ASN A 208 -6.96 -13.79 -10.48
CA ASN A 208 -7.88 -14.71 -9.82
C ASN A 208 -8.50 -15.66 -10.85
N ASP A 209 -7.91 -16.85 -10.99
CA ASP A 209 -8.34 -17.84 -11.98
C ASP A 209 -9.79 -18.31 -11.75
N LYS A 210 -10.27 -18.32 -10.49
CA LYS A 210 -11.66 -18.69 -10.16
C LYS A 210 -12.68 -17.68 -10.67
N LEU A 211 -12.30 -16.41 -10.75
CA LEU A 211 -13.12 -15.33 -11.29
C LEU A 211 -12.83 -15.05 -12.78
N GLY A 212 -12.01 -15.90 -13.43
CA GLY A 212 -11.60 -15.70 -14.83
C GLY A 212 -10.68 -14.51 -15.05
N LYS A 213 -10.10 -13.94 -13.98
CA LYS A 213 -9.14 -12.83 -14.07
C LYS A 213 -7.74 -13.38 -14.29
N THR A 214 -7.43 -13.65 -15.55
CA THR A 214 -6.17 -14.26 -16.00
C THR A 214 -4.98 -13.30 -15.90
N ALA A 215 -3.76 -13.82 -16.12
CA ALA A 215 -2.57 -12.99 -16.27
C ALA A 215 -2.70 -11.96 -17.41
N ASP A 216 -3.41 -12.30 -18.49
CA ASP A 216 -3.69 -11.37 -19.59
C ASP A 216 -4.64 -10.24 -19.15
N PHE A 217 -5.69 -10.55 -18.38
CA PHE A 217 -6.57 -9.53 -17.81
C PHE A 217 -5.78 -8.55 -16.93
N PHE A 218 -4.93 -9.08 -16.07
CA PHE A 218 -4.06 -8.31 -15.18
C PHE A 218 -3.11 -7.39 -15.98
N ASN A 219 -2.38 -7.95 -16.95
CA ASN A 219 -1.44 -7.19 -17.78
C ASN A 219 -2.15 -6.11 -18.61
N ARG A 220 -3.32 -6.40 -19.18
CA ARG A 220 -4.11 -5.39 -19.91
C ARG A 220 -4.58 -4.26 -19.00
N GLY A 221 -4.99 -4.57 -17.77
CA GLY A 221 -5.36 -3.57 -16.77
C GLY A 221 -4.19 -2.66 -16.41
N LEU A 222 -3.04 -3.24 -16.03
CA LEU A 222 -1.84 -2.46 -15.71
C LEU A 222 -1.35 -1.63 -16.89
N ARG A 223 -1.40 -2.16 -18.12
CA ARG A 223 -1.04 -1.41 -19.32
C ARG A 223 -1.93 -0.17 -19.50
N ARG A 224 -3.23 -0.27 -19.24
CA ARG A 224 -4.15 0.88 -19.28
C ARG A 224 -3.83 1.91 -18.20
N VAL A 225 -3.54 1.45 -16.98
CA VAL A 225 -3.11 2.34 -15.88
C VAL A 225 -1.84 3.10 -16.26
N PHE A 226 -0.79 2.41 -16.74
CA PHE A 226 0.45 3.07 -17.13
C PHE A 226 0.27 4.00 -18.34
N ALA A 227 -0.59 3.66 -19.29
CA ALA A 227 -0.93 4.57 -20.39
C ALA A 227 -1.59 5.86 -19.88
N GLU A 228 -2.52 5.77 -18.92
CA GLU A 228 -3.12 6.95 -18.29
C GLU A 228 -2.09 7.77 -17.50
N CYS A 229 -1.20 7.10 -16.73
CA CYS A 229 -0.07 7.77 -16.07
C CYS A 229 0.80 8.53 -17.07
N HIS A 230 1.13 7.91 -18.21
CA HIS A 230 1.93 8.55 -19.26
C HIS A 230 1.21 9.77 -19.85
N ARG A 231 -0.11 9.68 -20.08
CA ARG A 231 -0.91 10.79 -20.61
C ARG A 231 -0.92 12.00 -19.67
N VAL A 232 -1.19 11.78 -18.38
CA VAL A 232 -1.34 12.88 -17.39
C VAL A 232 -0.01 13.48 -16.94
N LEU A 233 1.08 12.72 -16.99
CA LEU A 233 2.41 13.22 -16.61
C LEU A 233 2.91 14.29 -17.59
N LYS A 234 3.57 15.32 -17.06
CA LYS A 234 4.40 16.24 -17.86
C LYS A 234 5.51 15.49 -18.58
N ASP A 235 6.11 16.11 -19.59
CA ASP A 235 7.13 15.44 -20.41
C ASP A 235 8.40 15.11 -19.61
N ASP A 236 8.71 15.88 -18.57
CA ASP A 236 9.79 15.66 -17.61
C ASP A 236 9.34 14.97 -16.30
N GLY A 237 8.06 14.60 -16.23
CA GLY A 237 7.44 14.02 -15.04
C GLY A 237 7.93 12.62 -14.70
N LEU A 238 7.70 12.21 -13.46
CA LEU A 238 8.17 10.94 -12.91
C LEU A 238 7.02 9.98 -12.63
N LEU A 239 7.14 8.73 -13.07
CA LEU A 239 6.36 7.61 -12.54
C LEU A 239 7.26 6.86 -11.55
N VAL A 240 6.85 6.75 -10.29
CA VAL A 240 7.65 6.10 -9.23
C VAL A 240 6.80 5.06 -8.53
N PHE A 241 7.30 3.82 -8.48
CA PHE A 241 6.66 2.75 -7.73
C PHE A 241 7.66 1.72 -7.21
N THR A 242 7.29 1.04 -6.13
CA THR A 242 8.04 -0.10 -5.60
C THR A 242 7.77 -1.35 -6.43
N PHE A 243 8.76 -2.21 -6.58
CA PHE A 243 8.61 -3.52 -7.22
C PHE A 243 9.66 -4.51 -6.68
N HIS A 244 9.22 -5.73 -6.46
CA HIS A 244 10.11 -6.87 -6.28
C HIS A 244 9.43 -8.16 -6.73
N HIS A 245 10.22 -9.12 -7.21
CA HIS A 245 9.74 -10.48 -7.46
C HIS A 245 10.92 -11.44 -7.49
N ASN A 246 10.72 -12.69 -7.08
CA ASN A 246 11.76 -13.73 -7.12
C ASN A 246 11.81 -14.52 -8.45
N LYS A 247 11.14 -14.05 -9.51
CA LYS A 247 11.05 -14.75 -10.80
C LYS A 247 11.36 -13.80 -11.95
N LEU A 248 12.21 -14.25 -12.87
CA LEU A 248 12.63 -13.49 -14.05
C LEU A 248 11.44 -13.00 -14.90
N TRP A 249 10.48 -13.89 -15.18
CA TRP A 249 9.33 -13.57 -16.03
C TRP A 249 8.51 -12.37 -15.54
N ALA A 250 8.49 -12.10 -14.23
CA ALA A 250 7.77 -10.97 -13.66
C ALA A 250 8.48 -9.64 -13.96
N TRP A 251 9.82 -9.64 -13.93
CA TRP A 251 10.63 -8.48 -14.32
C TRP A 251 10.56 -8.23 -15.82
N GLU A 252 10.62 -9.28 -16.64
CA GLU A 252 10.43 -9.19 -18.10
C GLU A 252 9.05 -8.60 -18.44
N GLY A 253 7.99 -9.11 -17.79
CA GLY A 253 6.64 -8.58 -17.95
C GLY A 253 6.52 -7.11 -17.54
N MET A 254 7.13 -6.72 -16.43
CA MET A 254 7.13 -5.32 -15.97
C MET A 254 7.88 -4.40 -16.94
N ALA A 255 9.06 -4.80 -17.42
CA ALA A 255 9.83 -4.05 -18.42
C ALA A 255 9.01 -3.84 -19.70
N GLN A 256 8.36 -4.89 -20.20
CA GLN A 256 7.52 -4.80 -21.39
C GLN A 256 6.32 -3.87 -21.17
N LEU A 257 5.66 -3.93 -20.01
CA LEU A 257 4.54 -3.04 -19.68
C LEU A 257 4.94 -1.56 -19.66
N LEU A 258 6.12 -1.25 -19.12
CA LEU A 258 6.66 0.11 -19.09
C LEU A 258 6.98 0.61 -20.50
N LEU A 259 7.71 -0.18 -21.29
CA LEU A 259 8.05 0.16 -22.67
C LEU A 259 6.80 0.35 -23.54
N ASP A 260 5.82 -0.54 -23.41
CA ASP A 260 4.53 -0.47 -24.11
C ASP A 260 3.73 0.80 -23.77
N ALA A 261 3.92 1.33 -22.55
CA ALA A 261 3.30 2.56 -22.08
C ALA A 261 4.14 3.81 -22.37
N GLY A 262 5.30 3.66 -23.01
CA GLY A 262 6.19 4.78 -23.35
C GLY A 262 7.10 5.23 -22.20
N PHE A 263 7.37 4.37 -21.21
CA PHE A 263 8.30 4.65 -20.11
C PHE A 263 9.59 3.86 -20.22
N TYR A 264 10.63 4.40 -19.58
CA TYR A 264 11.88 3.72 -19.29
C TYR A 264 12.29 3.96 -17.85
N VAL A 265 13.09 3.06 -17.28
CA VAL A 265 13.57 3.15 -15.91
C VAL A 265 14.88 3.93 -15.89
N SER A 266 14.86 5.08 -15.24
CA SER A 266 16.01 5.98 -15.13
C SER A 266 16.86 5.77 -13.86
N ALA A 267 16.30 5.12 -12.84
CA ALA A 267 17.01 4.74 -11.63
C ALA A 267 16.26 3.65 -10.86
N THR A 268 17.01 2.79 -10.16
CA THR A 268 16.47 1.77 -9.27
C THR A 268 17.06 1.78 -7.85
N PRO A 269 16.79 2.83 -7.04
CA PRO A 269 17.21 2.80 -5.65
C PRO A 269 16.58 1.63 -4.89
N VAL A 270 17.39 0.97 -4.07
CA VAL A 270 16.99 -0.20 -3.30
C VAL A 270 16.71 0.22 -1.87
N VAL A 271 15.52 -0.11 -1.37
CA VAL A 271 15.07 0.24 -0.02
C VAL A 271 14.70 -1.01 0.73
N ARG A 272 15.01 -1.06 2.02
CA ARG A 272 14.60 -2.20 2.84
C ARG A 272 13.13 -2.07 3.21
N SER A 273 12.32 -3.05 2.78
CA SER A 273 10.87 -3.05 2.92
C SER A 273 10.37 -3.87 4.11
N GLU A 274 11.09 -4.92 4.52
CA GLU A 274 10.65 -5.76 5.64
C GLU A 274 11.07 -5.23 7.03
N GLY A 275 10.07 -5.11 7.92
CA GLY A 275 10.27 -4.86 9.35
C GLY A 275 11.04 -5.99 10.05
N LYS A 276 11.67 -5.68 11.19
CA LYS A 276 12.43 -6.66 12.00
C LYS A 276 11.55 -7.71 12.73
N SER A 277 10.23 -7.68 12.58
CA SER A 277 9.30 -8.50 13.37
C SER A 277 8.12 -9.01 12.53
N GLY A 278 8.03 -10.33 12.33
CA GLY A 278 6.85 -10.98 11.76
C GLY A 278 7.13 -12.35 11.15
N PHE A 279 6.06 -13.11 10.86
CA PHE A 279 6.10 -14.40 10.14
C PHE A 279 6.71 -14.29 8.72
N HIS A 280 6.88 -13.08 8.20
CA HIS A 280 7.56 -12.78 6.93
C HIS A 280 9.09 -12.71 7.05
N SER A 281 9.69 -12.94 8.22
CA SER A 281 11.16 -12.96 8.37
C SER A 281 11.78 -14.34 8.10
N SER A 282 11.13 -15.20 7.31
CA SER A 282 11.63 -16.53 6.95
C SER A 282 12.85 -16.47 6.03
N LYS A 283 13.74 -17.46 6.12
CA LYS A 283 14.83 -17.66 5.15
C LYS A 283 14.22 -17.88 3.76
N GLY A 284 14.33 -16.87 2.88
CA GLY A 284 13.81 -16.92 1.51
C GLY A 284 12.93 -15.73 1.11
N ASN A 285 12.52 -14.89 2.06
CA ASN A 285 11.79 -13.67 1.75
C ASN A 285 12.70 -12.55 1.24
N ILE A 286 12.15 -11.75 0.34
CA ILE A 286 12.79 -10.56 -0.21
C ILE A 286 12.76 -9.48 0.86
N ARG A 287 13.95 -8.98 1.24
CA ARG A 287 14.05 -7.96 2.30
C ARG A 287 14.04 -6.54 1.76
N TYR A 288 14.28 -6.40 0.46
CA TYR A 288 14.47 -5.12 -0.20
C TYR A 288 13.53 -4.97 -1.37
N ASP A 289 12.89 -3.81 -1.46
CA ASP A 289 12.15 -3.39 -2.62
C ASP A 289 13.04 -2.58 -3.54
N CYS A 290 12.83 -2.76 -4.83
CA CYS A 290 13.38 -1.91 -5.86
C CYS A 290 12.40 -0.76 -6.12
N VAL A 291 12.82 0.49 -5.96
CA VAL A 291 12.00 1.63 -6.36
C VAL A 291 12.30 1.92 -7.81
N LEU A 292 11.36 1.66 -8.72
CA LEU A 292 11.52 1.98 -10.14
C LEU A 292 11.17 3.46 -10.36
N VAL A 293 12.18 4.25 -10.77
CA VAL A 293 12.01 5.66 -11.13
C VAL A 293 11.94 5.76 -12.64
N CYS A 294 10.73 5.87 -13.16
CA CYS A 294 10.44 5.86 -14.59
C CYS A 294 10.28 7.27 -15.16
N ARG A 295 10.69 7.43 -16.42
CA ARG A 295 10.57 8.65 -17.23
C ARG A 295 9.96 8.32 -18.58
N LYS A 296 9.34 9.31 -19.23
CA LYS A 296 8.85 9.12 -20.60
C LYS A 296 10.01 8.88 -21.55
N GLY A 297 9.83 7.96 -22.49
CA GLY A 297 10.84 7.57 -23.48
C GLY A 297 11.33 8.76 -24.31
N PRO A 298 12.64 8.83 -24.62
CA PRO A 298 13.18 9.85 -25.51
C PRO A 298 12.64 9.69 -26.93
N SER A 299 12.77 10.74 -27.75
CA SER A 299 12.44 10.69 -29.17
C SER A 299 13.33 9.73 -29.98
N SER A 300 14.51 9.40 -29.46
CA SER A 300 15.48 8.51 -30.09
C SER A 300 16.30 7.79 -29.02
N TRP A 301 16.51 6.49 -29.23
CA TRP A 301 17.36 5.65 -28.38
C TRP A 301 18.79 5.62 -28.90
N ALA A 302 19.76 5.57 -27.98
CA ALA A 302 21.16 5.33 -28.35
C ALA A 302 21.34 3.85 -28.70
N GLU A 303 22.04 3.56 -29.79
CA GLU A 303 22.46 2.19 -30.09
C GLU A 303 23.54 1.75 -29.09
N CYS A 304 23.41 0.52 -28.58
CA CYS A 304 24.42 -0.08 -27.70
C CYS A 304 24.61 -1.57 -28.02
N HIS A 305 25.81 -2.09 -27.75
CA HIS A 305 26.09 -3.51 -27.85
C HIS A 305 25.71 -4.22 -26.54
N TRP A 306 25.02 -5.35 -26.67
CA TRP A 306 24.60 -6.17 -25.53
C TRP A 306 25.75 -6.56 -24.58
N SER A 307 26.95 -6.82 -25.11
CA SER A 307 28.12 -7.13 -24.30
C SER A 307 28.49 -5.99 -23.34
N SER A 308 28.52 -4.76 -23.84
CA SER A 308 28.82 -3.57 -23.05
C SER A 308 27.72 -3.26 -22.04
N LEU A 309 26.46 -3.51 -22.41
CA LEU A 309 25.33 -3.35 -21.51
C LEU A 309 25.41 -4.34 -20.34
N LYS A 310 25.71 -5.61 -20.63
CA LYS A 310 25.86 -6.66 -19.62
C LYS A 310 26.99 -6.36 -18.63
N GLU A 311 28.12 -5.84 -19.10
CA GLU A 311 29.22 -5.39 -18.24
C GLU A 311 28.76 -4.25 -17.32
N SER A 312 28.09 -3.23 -17.88
CA SER A 312 27.58 -2.09 -17.12
C SER A 312 26.57 -2.50 -16.04
N ILE A 313 25.63 -3.39 -16.39
CA ILE A 313 24.66 -3.95 -15.44
C ILE A 313 25.36 -4.69 -14.30
N LEU A 314 26.36 -5.51 -14.62
CA LEU A 314 27.09 -6.28 -13.61
C LEU A 314 27.88 -5.37 -12.68
N ASP A 315 28.59 -4.39 -13.22
CA ASP A 315 29.39 -3.44 -12.44
C ASP A 315 28.52 -2.62 -11.48
N ASP A 316 27.39 -2.10 -11.95
CA ASP A 316 26.49 -1.31 -11.11
C ASP A 316 25.76 -2.20 -10.07
N ALA A 317 25.33 -3.42 -10.46
CA ALA A 317 24.75 -4.36 -9.51
C ALA A 317 25.75 -4.73 -8.40
N VAL A 318 27.02 -4.99 -8.73
CA VAL A 318 28.08 -5.26 -7.75
C VAL A 318 28.31 -4.06 -6.84
N LEU A 319 28.31 -2.84 -7.39
CA LEU A 319 28.43 -1.60 -6.60
C LEU A 319 27.30 -1.47 -5.58
N TRP A 320 26.05 -1.68 -5.98
CA TRP A 320 24.89 -1.57 -5.08
C TRP A 320 24.84 -2.68 -4.02
N VAL A 321 25.21 -3.91 -4.38
CA VAL A 321 25.36 -5.00 -3.42
C VAL A 321 26.44 -4.67 -2.37
N ARG A 322 27.61 -4.17 -2.80
CA ARG A 322 28.69 -3.76 -1.90
C ARG A 322 28.28 -2.61 -0.99
N ARG A 323 27.66 -1.56 -1.53
CA ARG A 323 27.13 -0.44 -0.73
C ARG A 323 26.15 -0.91 0.35
N THR A 324 25.30 -1.88 0.02
CA THR A 324 24.35 -2.46 0.98
C THR A 324 25.08 -3.22 2.08
N LEU A 325 26.07 -4.05 1.73
CA LEU A 325 26.93 -4.76 2.70
C LEU A 325 27.70 -3.78 3.61
N ASP A 326 28.30 -2.74 3.03
CA ASP A 326 29.10 -1.74 3.75
C ASP A 326 28.25 -0.91 4.72
N SER A 327 26.94 -0.78 4.47
CA SER A 327 25.99 -0.16 5.40
C SER A 327 25.69 -1.00 6.65
N GLY A 328 26.20 -2.24 6.71
CA GLY A 328 25.93 -3.20 7.78
C GLY A 328 24.57 -3.90 7.65
N MET A 329 23.88 -3.72 6.52
CA MET A 329 22.59 -4.35 6.26
C MET A 329 22.80 -5.76 5.66
N PRO A 330 22.10 -6.79 6.17
CA PRO A 330 22.30 -8.15 5.69
C PRO A 330 21.66 -8.34 4.32
N ILE A 331 22.36 -8.99 3.40
CA ILE A 331 21.88 -9.32 2.05
C ILE A 331 21.92 -10.84 1.84
N ASN A 332 20.93 -11.40 1.16
CA ASN A 332 20.88 -12.81 0.75
C ASN A 332 20.83 -12.95 -0.79
N GLU A 333 20.81 -14.18 -1.31
CA GLU A 333 20.78 -14.43 -2.77
C GLU A 333 19.54 -13.85 -3.47
N VAL A 334 18.38 -13.85 -2.81
CA VAL A 334 17.12 -13.30 -3.35
C VAL A 334 17.17 -11.77 -3.41
N ASP A 335 17.81 -11.15 -2.41
CA ASP A 335 18.07 -9.72 -2.38
C ASP A 335 19.04 -9.33 -3.52
N VAL A 336 20.13 -10.10 -3.70
CA VAL A 336 21.07 -9.91 -4.82
C VAL A 336 20.36 -10.03 -6.16
N PHE A 337 19.48 -11.04 -6.32
CA PHE A 337 18.66 -11.20 -7.52
C PHE A 337 17.83 -9.94 -7.79
N THR A 338 17.18 -9.39 -6.77
CA THR A 338 16.36 -8.16 -6.89
C THR A 338 17.22 -6.95 -7.33
N VAL A 339 18.42 -6.79 -6.77
CA VAL A 339 19.35 -5.72 -7.19
C VAL A 339 19.76 -5.89 -8.65
N VAL A 340 20.16 -7.10 -9.04
CA VAL A 340 20.57 -7.41 -10.42
C VAL A 340 19.42 -7.17 -11.39
N MET A 341 18.20 -7.59 -11.06
CA MET A 341 17.05 -7.41 -11.94
C MET A 341 16.62 -5.94 -12.04
N GLY A 342 16.67 -5.19 -10.94
CA GLY A 342 16.45 -3.74 -10.96
C GLY A 342 17.42 -3.05 -11.92
N LYS A 343 18.72 -3.33 -11.77
CA LYS A 343 19.75 -2.80 -12.68
C LYS A 343 19.60 -3.29 -14.11
N THR A 344 19.20 -4.54 -14.30
CA THR A 344 18.90 -5.04 -15.64
C THR A 344 17.81 -4.22 -16.31
N ILE A 345 16.70 -3.92 -15.64
CA ILE A 345 15.64 -3.09 -16.22
C ILE A 345 16.12 -1.65 -16.44
N GLU A 346 16.85 -1.05 -15.49
CA GLU A 346 17.40 0.32 -15.62
C GLU A 346 18.22 0.53 -16.90
N TYR A 347 18.98 -0.48 -17.29
CA TYR A 347 19.81 -0.43 -18.49
C TYR A 347 19.11 -0.96 -19.75
N TYR A 348 18.12 -1.85 -19.60
CA TYR A 348 17.45 -2.51 -20.72
C TYR A 348 16.32 -1.67 -21.33
N THR A 349 15.54 -0.99 -20.49
CA THR A 349 14.43 -0.12 -20.93
C THR A 349 14.96 1.25 -21.28
#